data_AF-T2DMQ7-F1
#
_entry.id   AF-T2DMQ7-F1
#
_cell.length_a   1.000
_cell.length_b   1.000
_cell.length_c   1.000
_cell.angle_alpha   90.00
_cell.angle_beta   90.00
_cell.angle_gamma   90.00
#
_symmetry.space_group_name_H-M   'P 1'
#
loop_
_entity.id
_entity.type
_entity.pdbx_description
1 polymer ?
#
loop_
_entity_poly.entity_id
_entity_poly.type
_entity_poly.pdbx_seq_one_letter_code
_entity_poly.pdbx_strand_id
1 'polypeptide(L)'
;MSLPSTIQNTSTLPAHLQTGVALGNENVTPDDLQIPRIKLIQKMSPEVDSDSSRFIAGAKAGDLLNSVTGEPAEELLVINLFFETGFTVFKKRDLGGGFFGNFASEAEAKESLTDEGEDPADFDIAQTATHTLLILNDKGEVEMPALMDFASSKLKVSRAWNSDLQLRCGKGTPRYGAVYRIFGKLDRNPRGQTWHNVDFEFQGWADENLFAEASENYTRMKSTKEPAEKAVA
;
A
#
# COMPACT_ATOMS: atom_id res chain seq x y z
N MET A 1 -29.55 -15.46 12.70
CA MET A 1 -29.82 -15.15 14.12
C MET A 1 -29.93 -13.63 14.22
N SER A 2 -30.98 -13.08 14.82
CA SER A 2 -31.06 -11.61 15.04
C SER A 2 -30.07 -11.24 16.14
N LEU A 3 -29.41 -10.09 16.01
CA LEU A 3 -28.54 -9.56 17.07
C LEU A 3 -29.38 -9.22 18.32
N PRO A 4 -28.84 -9.45 19.53
CA PRO A 4 -29.43 -8.93 20.78
C PRO A 4 -29.61 -7.42 20.75
N SER A 5 -30.63 -6.90 21.43
CA SER A 5 -30.94 -5.45 21.49
C SER A 5 -29.85 -4.59 22.14
N THR A 6 -28.90 -5.21 22.84
CA THR A 6 -27.73 -4.54 23.40
C THR A 6 -26.65 -4.23 22.37
N ILE A 7 -26.72 -4.81 21.17
CA ILE A 7 -25.76 -4.61 20.08
C ILE A 7 -26.42 -3.75 19.00
N GLN A 8 -25.88 -2.55 18.81
CA GLN A 8 -26.32 -1.64 17.74
C GLN A 8 -25.46 -1.86 16.50
N ASN A 9 -26.08 -2.28 15.40
CA ASN A 9 -25.41 -2.45 14.10
C ASN A 9 -25.61 -1.18 13.26
N THR A 10 -24.87 -0.12 13.58
CA THR A 10 -24.89 1.16 12.85
C THR A 10 -23.55 1.37 12.14
N SER A 11 -23.56 1.93 10.93
CA SER A 11 -22.33 2.24 10.18
C SER A 11 -21.57 3.44 10.76
N THR A 12 -22.25 4.32 11.49
CA THR A 12 -21.66 5.47 12.16
C THR A 12 -21.44 5.18 13.64
N LEU A 13 -20.32 5.67 14.17
CA LEU A 13 -20.01 5.59 15.60
C LEU A 13 -21.11 6.30 16.42
N PRO A 14 -21.80 5.61 17.35
CA PRO A 14 -22.83 6.23 18.20
C PRO A 14 -22.31 7.43 19.00
N ALA A 15 -23.15 8.44 19.20
CA ALA A 15 -22.78 9.70 19.86
C ALA A 15 -22.10 9.51 21.24
N HIS A 16 -22.52 8.50 22.02
CA HIS A 16 -21.94 8.20 23.34
C HIS A 16 -20.50 7.66 23.28
N LEU A 17 -20.02 7.25 22.11
CA LEU A 17 -18.64 6.78 21.88
C LEU A 17 -17.75 7.83 21.21
N GLN A 18 -18.31 8.93 20.68
CA GLN A 18 -17.55 9.94 19.93
C GLN A 18 -16.65 10.82 20.81
N THR A 19 -16.84 10.83 22.13
CA THR A 19 -16.07 11.64 23.08
C THR A 19 -15.12 10.80 23.94
N GLY A 20 -14.92 9.53 23.58
CA GLY A 20 -14.08 8.62 24.36
C GLY A 20 -12.59 8.93 24.22
N VAL A 21 -11.85 8.75 25.30
CA VAL A 21 -10.41 8.44 25.22
C VAL A 21 -10.32 7.00 24.72
N ALA A 22 -9.37 6.69 23.83
CA ALA A 22 -9.18 5.36 23.23
C ALA A 22 -8.62 4.32 24.25
N LEU A 23 -9.30 4.18 25.40
CA LEU A 23 -8.96 3.28 26.48
C LEU A 23 -9.02 1.82 26.01
N GLY A 24 -8.05 1.02 26.42
CA GLY A 24 -7.84 -0.35 25.96
C GLY A 24 -6.86 -0.50 24.79
N ASN A 25 -6.40 0.60 24.19
CA ASN A 25 -5.37 0.59 23.14
C ASN A 25 -3.98 1.00 23.63
N GLU A 26 -3.77 1.11 24.95
CA GLU A 26 -2.54 1.67 25.54
C GLU A 26 -1.28 0.88 25.17
N ASN A 27 -1.43 -0.42 24.89
CA ASN A 27 -0.33 -1.32 24.49
C ASN A 27 -0.41 -1.74 23.02
N VAL A 28 -1.35 -1.21 22.23
CA VAL A 28 -1.42 -1.51 20.80
C VAL A 28 -0.37 -0.63 20.11
N THR A 29 0.71 -1.25 19.66
CA THR A 29 1.79 -0.58 18.94
C THR A 29 1.53 -0.61 17.43
N PRO A 30 2.22 0.23 16.64
CA PRO A 30 2.17 0.13 15.18
C PRO A 30 2.53 -1.26 14.64
N ASP A 31 3.37 -2.02 15.35
CA ASP A 31 3.76 -3.37 14.96
C ASP A 31 2.62 -4.40 15.18
N ASP A 32 1.66 -4.07 16.05
CA ASP A 32 0.46 -4.87 16.29
C ASP A 32 -0.67 -4.55 15.28
N LEU A 33 -0.49 -3.52 14.46
CA LEU A 33 -1.46 -3.09 13.46
C LEU A 33 -1.04 -3.54 12.07
N GLN A 34 -1.97 -4.15 11.34
CA GLN A 34 -1.73 -4.49 9.94
C GLN A 34 -1.68 -3.21 9.10
N ILE A 35 -0.54 -2.94 8.46
CA ILE A 35 -0.43 -1.86 7.48
C ILE A 35 -1.19 -2.27 6.20
N PRO A 36 -2.21 -1.51 5.77
CA PRO A 36 -2.95 -1.79 4.56
C PRO A 36 -2.07 -1.76 3.31
N ARG A 37 -2.40 -2.60 2.32
CA ARG A 37 -1.84 -2.53 0.97
C ARG A 37 -2.87 -1.97 -0.01
N ILE A 38 -2.43 -1.05 -0.85
CA ILE A 38 -3.22 -0.50 -1.94
C ILE A 38 -2.98 -1.31 -3.20
N LYS A 39 -4.06 -1.91 -3.70
CA LYS A 39 -4.06 -2.75 -4.90
C LYS A 39 -4.81 -2.03 -6.02
N LEU A 40 -4.20 -1.94 -7.20
CA LEU A 40 -4.91 -1.53 -8.42
C LEU A 40 -5.71 -2.72 -8.98
N ILE A 41 -7.03 -2.62 -8.97
CA ILE A 41 -7.94 -3.64 -9.49
C ILE A 41 -7.77 -3.78 -11.01
N GLN A 42 -7.61 -5.02 -11.46
CA GLN A 42 -7.50 -5.39 -12.88
C GLN A 42 -8.79 -6.04 -13.39
N LYS A 43 -8.96 -6.09 -14.72
CA LYS A 43 -10.14 -6.72 -15.36
C LYS A 43 -10.40 -8.17 -14.94
N MET A 44 -9.35 -8.93 -14.63
CA MET A 44 -9.43 -10.33 -14.18
C MET A 44 -9.28 -10.49 -12.66
N SER A 45 -9.42 -9.40 -11.90
CA SER A 45 -9.31 -9.46 -10.45
C SER A 45 -10.57 -10.08 -9.85
N PRO A 46 -10.43 -10.89 -8.79
CA PRO A 46 -11.57 -11.54 -8.15
C PRO A 46 -12.57 -10.54 -7.53
N GLU A 47 -12.18 -9.28 -7.34
CA GLU A 47 -13.04 -8.22 -6.81
C GLU A 47 -14.05 -7.68 -7.82
N VAL A 48 -13.83 -7.90 -9.13
CA VAL A 48 -14.76 -7.50 -10.22
C VAL A 48 -15.45 -8.68 -10.88
N ASP A 49 -15.13 -9.90 -10.44
CA ASP A 49 -15.73 -11.13 -10.94
C ASP A 49 -16.96 -11.47 -10.10
N SER A 50 -18.15 -11.48 -10.70
CA SER A 50 -19.40 -11.74 -9.99
C SER A 50 -19.51 -13.15 -9.41
N ASP A 51 -18.73 -14.10 -9.93
CA ASP A 51 -18.75 -15.49 -9.48
C ASP A 51 -17.74 -15.75 -8.34
N SER A 52 -16.91 -14.76 -8.02
CA SER A 52 -15.89 -14.83 -6.98
C SER A 52 -16.47 -14.51 -5.61
N SER A 53 -16.04 -15.27 -4.58
CA SER A 53 -16.38 -14.97 -3.19
C SER A 53 -15.80 -13.64 -2.68
N ARG A 54 -14.89 -13.03 -3.43
CA ARG A 54 -14.29 -11.71 -3.15
C ARG A 54 -14.91 -10.59 -3.97
N PHE A 55 -16.01 -10.84 -4.69
CA PHE A 55 -16.69 -9.82 -5.48
C PHE A 55 -17.08 -8.62 -4.61
N ILE A 56 -16.78 -7.41 -5.09
CA ILE A 56 -17.15 -6.15 -4.44
C ILE A 56 -18.13 -5.44 -5.36
N ALA A 57 -19.38 -5.31 -4.91
CA ALA A 57 -20.42 -4.63 -5.68
C ALA A 57 -20.02 -3.17 -5.96
N GLY A 58 -19.98 -2.81 -7.25
CA GLY A 58 -19.62 -1.45 -7.68
C GLY A 58 -18.13 -1.21 -7.93
N ALA A 59 -17.24 -2.13 -7.51
CA ALA A 59 -15.82 -2.06 -7.86
C ALA A 59 -15.62 -2.24 -9.37
N LYS A 60 -14.66 -1.52 -9.93
CA LYS A 60 -14.33 -1.53 -11.36
C LYS A 60 -12.85 -1.78 -11.57
N ALA A 61 -12.50 -2.28 -12.75
CA ALA A 61 -11.11 -2.33 -13.16
C ALA A 61 -10.56 -0.90 -13.29
N GLY A 62 -9.41 -0.65 -12.66
CA GLY A 62 -8.84 0.69 -12.54
C GLY A 62 -8.99 1.30 -11.15
N ASP A 63 -9.92 0.82 -10.32
CA ASP A 63 -10.05 1.32 -8.95
C ASP A 63 -8.86 0.87 -8.09
N LEU A 64 -8.57 1.66 -7.06
CA LEU A 64 -7.62 1.38 -6.01
C LEU A 64 -8.37 0.77 -4.83
N LEU A 65 -7.88 -0.37 -4.33
CA LEU A 65 -8.50 -1.11 -3.24
C LEU A 65 -7.57 -1.10 -2.02
N ASN A 66 -8.08 -0.64 -0.90
CA ASN A 66 -7.43 -0.80 0.39
C ASN A 66 -7.70 -2.21 0.95
N SER A 67 -6.63 -2.97 1.22
CA SER A 67 -6.75 -4.37 1.64
C SER A 67 -7.38 -4.59 3.01
N VAL A 68 -7.44 -3.56 3.86
CA VAL A 68 -8.01 -3.66 5.22
C VAL A 68 -9.45 -3.19 5.23
N THR A 69 -9.76 -2.03 4.63
CA THR A 69 -11.15 -1.53 4.58
C THR A 69 -11.99 -2.30 3.57
N GLY A 70 -11.37 -2.82 2.51
CA GLY A 70 -12.07 -3.47 1.41
C GLY A 70 -12.84 -2.50 0.53
N GLU A 71 -12.61 -1.18 0.69
CA GLU A 71 -13.34 -0.15 -0.04
C GLU A 71 -12.57 0.23 -1.33
N PRO A 72 -13.22 0.13 -2.51
CA PRO A 72 -12.65 0.59 -3.76
C PRO A 72 -12.80 2.12 -3.90
N ALA A 73 -11.76 2.78 -4.39
CA ALA A 73 -11.76 4.20 -4.71
C ALA A 73 -11.19 4.42 -6.11
N GLU A 74 -11.77 5.32 -6.90
CA GLU A 74 -11.27 5.64 -8.25
C GLU A 74 -9.89 6.33 -8.19
N GLU A 75 -9.64 7.08 -7.11
CA GLU A 75 -8.40 7.78 -6.81
C GLU A 75 -8.18 7.90 -5.30
N LEU A 76 -6.93 8.15 -4.90
CA LEU A 76 -6.56 8.43 -3.51
C LEU A 76 -5.66 9.66 -3.45
N LEU A 77 -5.89 10.51 -2.45
CA LEU A 77 -4.97 11.59 -2.09
C LEU A 77 -3.94 11.04 -1.10
N VAL A 78 -2.65 11.23 -1.40
CA VAL A 78 -1.56 10.57 -0.67
C VAL A 78 -0.34 11.47 -0.50
N ILE A 79 0.40 11.24 0.58
CA ILE A 79 1.76 11.73 0.80
C ILE A 79 2.71 10.54 0.75
N ASN A 80 3.84 10.68 0.06
CA ASN A 80 4.83 9.61 -0.05
C ASN A 80 5.85 9.71 1.09
N LEU A 81 5.85 8.76 2.01
CA LEU A 81 6.72 8.76 3.20
C LEU A 81 8.08 8.09 2.94
N PHE A 82 8.06 6.88 2.34
CA PHE A 82 9.26 6.08 2.10
C PHE A 82 9.22 5.42 0.73
N PHE A 83 10.41 5.11 0.22
CA PHE A 83 10.60 4.29 -0.96
C PHE A 83 11.68 3.25 -0.68
N GLU A 84 11.40 2.03 -1.07
CA GLU A 84 12.34 0.93 -1.02
C GLU A 84 12.21 0.09 -2.29
N THR A 85 13.25 -0.68 -2.58
CA THR A 85 13.25 -1.65 -3.67
C THR A 85 13.73 -2.99 -3.15
N GLY A 86 13.16 -4.05 -3.68
CA GLY A 86 13.59 -5.42 -3.41
C GLY A 86 13.10 -6.35 -4.50
N PHE A 87 13.08 -7.63 -4.16
CA PHE A 87 12.64 -8.71 -5.02
C PHE A 87 11.53 -9.48 -4.33
N THR A 88 10.35 -9.47 -4.92
CA THR A 88 9.20 -10.21 -4.45
C THR A 88 9.15 -11.55 -5.17
N VAL A 89 9.00 -12.62 -4.41
CA VAL A 89 9.02 -13.99 -4.90
C VAL A 89 7.65 -14.62 -4.76
N PHE A 90 7.13 -15.12 -5.87
CA PHE A 90 5.89 -15.89 -5.92
C PHE A 90 6.13 -17.23 -6.57
N LYS A 91 5.53 -18.31 -6.05
CA LYS A 91 5.46 -19.57 -6.78
C LYS A 91 4.64 -19.38 -8.04
N LYS A 92 5.06 -19.99 -9.15
CA LYS A 92 4.32 -19.87 -10.41
C LYS A 92 2.90 -20.41 -10.26
N ARG A 93 1.96 -19.79 -10.97
CA ARG A 93 0.52 -20.05 -10.80
C ARG A 93 0.11 -21.48 -11.17
N ASP A 94 0.77 -22.07 -12.15
CA ASP A 94 0.59 -23.47 -12.58
C ASP A 94 1.13 -24.49 -11.56
N LEU A 95 2.01 -24.06 -10.67
CA LEU A 95 2.59 -24.87 -9.57
C LEU A 95 1.92 -24.60 -8.22
N GLY A 96 0.68 -24.11 -8.24
CA GLY A 96 -0.13 -23.82 -7.06
C GLY A 96 -0.15 -22.34 -6.64
N GLY A 97 0.78 -21.54 -7.15
CA GLY A 97 0.90 -20.13 -6.77
C GLY A 97 1.28 -19.92 -5.31
N GLY A 98 1.39 -18.67 -4.90
CA GLY A 98 1.61 -18.31 -3.49
C GLY A 98 2.77 -17.35 -3.30
N PHE A 99 2.64 -16.49 -2.30
CA PHE A 99 3.71 -15.58 -1.90
C PHE A 99 4.76 -16.36 -1.12
N PHE A 100 6.03 -16.26 -1.52
CA PHE A 100 7.16 -16.89 -0.83
C PHE A 100 7.83 -15.89 0.12
N GLY A 101 8.23 -14.73 -0.40
CA GLY A 101 8.96 -13.74 0.41
C GLY A 101 9.33 -12.47 -0.34
N ASN A 102 9.90 -11.51 0.39
CA ASN A 102 10.56 -10.32 -0.17
C ASN A 102 12.01 -10.33 0.28
N PHE A 103 12.92 -10.03 -0.65
CA PHE A 103 14.37 -10.10 -0.42
C PHE A 103 15.05 -8.81 -0.90
N ALA A 104 16.22 -8.49 -0.36
CA ALA A 104 16.96 -7.30 -0.78
C ALA A 104 17.60 -7.49 -2.16
N SER A 105 17.91 -8.73 -2.54
CA SER A 105 18.50 -9.06 -3.83
C SER A 105 17.93 -10.33 -4.47
N GLU A 106 18.09 -10.46 -5.78
CA GLU A 106 17.73 -11.69 -6.50
C GLU A 106 18.59 -12.89 -6.06
N ALA A 107 19.84 -12.65 -5.66
CA ALA A 107 20.73 -13.72 -5.18
C ALA A 107 20.25 -14.29 -3.85
N GLU A 108 19.92 -13.42 -2.90
CA GLU A 108 19.36 -13.80 -1.59
C GLU A 108 18.02 -14.55 -1.75
N ALA A 109 17.16 -14.11 -2.68
CA ALA A 109 15.92 -14.81 -3.00
C ALA A 109 16.17 -16.25 -3.49
N LYS A 110 17.15 -16.46 -4.38
CA LYS A 110 17.50 -17.78 -4.90
C LYS A 110 18.14 -18.68 -3.84
N GLU A 111 18.98 -18.11 -2.99
CA GLU A 111 19.59 -18.81 -1.85
C GLU A 111 18.51 -19.29 -0.89
N SER A 112 17.59 -18.41 -0.47
CA SER A 112 16.48 -18.76 0.42
C SER A 112 15.56 -19.85 -0.15
N LEU A 113 15.28 -19.83 -1.47
CA LEU A 113 14.51 -20.90 -2.12
C LEU A 113 15.24 -22.24 -2.07
N THR A 114 16.54 -22.22 -2.37
CA THR A 114 17.37 -23.43 -2.37
C THR A 114 17.50 -24.02 -0.95
N ASP A 115 17.62 -23.18 0.07
CA ASP A 115 17.70 -23.57 1.47
C ASP A 115 16.40 -24.24 1.97
N GLU A 116 15.25 -23.81 1.43
CA GLU A 116 13.95 -24.47 1.69
C GLU A 116 13.71 -25.71 0.80
N GLY A 117 14.67 -26.08 -0.06
CA GLY A 117 14.58 -27.23 -0.94
C GLY A 117 13.68 -27.03 -2.17
N GLU A 118 13.35 -25.77 -2.49
CA GLU A 118 12.57 -25.40 -3.67
C GLU A 118 13.50 -25.12 -4.86
N ASP A 119 13.04 -25.41 -6.09
CA ASP A 119 13.78 -25.04 -7.31
C ASP A 119 13.46 -23.59 -7.69
N PRO A 120 14.45 -22.66 -7.74
CA PRO A 120 14.19 -21.28 -8.16
C PRO A 120 13.53 -21.14 -9.53
N ALA A 121 13.64 -22.13 -10.42
CA ALA A 121 12.94 -22.14 -11.70
C ALA A 121 11.41 -22.23 -11.56
N ASP A 122 10.89 -22.69 -10.42
CA ASP A 122 9.45 -22.82 -10.14
C ASP A 122 8.82 -21.52 -9.63
N PHE A 123 9.62 -20.47 -9.47
CA PHE A 123 9.22 -19.20 -8.88
C PHE A 123 9.43 -18.02 -9.83
N ASP A 124 8.55 -17.04 -9.73
CA ASP A 124 8.69 -15.72 -10.34
C ASP A 124 9.39 -14.81 -9.32
N ILE A 125 10.65 -14.45 -9.60
CA ILE A 125 11.43 -13.49 -8.82
C ILE A 125 11.35 -12.14 -9.54
N ALA A 126 10.58 -11.21 -9.00
CA ALA A 126 10.32 -9.93 -9.66
C ALA A 126 10.88 -8.76 -8.85
N GLN A 127 11.59 -7.85 -9.52
CA GLN A 127 11.93 -6.56 -8.94
C GLN A 127 10.64 -5.80 -8.60
N THR A 128 10.55 -5.34 -7.36
CA THR A 128 9.42 -4.58 -6.83
C THR A 128 9.94 -3.32 -6.15
N ALA A 129 9.32 -2.20 -6.49
CA ALA A 129 9.44 -0.95 -5.73
C ALA A 129 8.24 -0.83 -4.79
N THR A 130 8.47 -0.50 -3.53
CA THR A 130 7.39 -0.27 -2.56
C THR A 130 7.43 1.18 -2.12
N HIS A 131 6.29 1.86 -2.23
CA HIS A 131 6.10 3.18 -1.66
C HIS A 131 5.25 3.06 -0.41
N THR A 132 5.77 3.56 0.71
CA THR A 132 4.96 3.77 1.92
C THR A 132 4.29 5.12 1.82
N LEU A 133 2.96 5.11 1.85
CA LEU A 133 2.10 6.25 1.64
C LEU A 133 1.38 6.61 2.94
N LEU A 134 0.97 7.86 3.06
CA LEU A 134 -0.01 8.33 4.02
C LEU A 134 -1.26 8.74 3.23
N ILE A 135 -2.37 8.07 3.46
CA ILE A 135 -3.65 8.36 2.79
C ILE A 135 -4.29 9.55 3.50
N LEU A 136 -4.82 10.47 2.70
CA LEU A 136 -5.59 11.60 3.17
C LEU A 136 -7.07 11.37 2.82
N ASN A 137 -7.95 11.73 3.75
CA ASN A 137 -9.40 11.69 3.52
C ASN A 137 -9.84 12.88 2.64
N ASP A 138 -11.14 12.97 2.32
CA ASP A 138 -11.72 14.03 1.49
C ASP A 138 -11.53 15.46 2.05
N LYS A 139 -11.20 15.60 3.32
CA LYS A 139 -10.90 16.88 3.98
C LYS A 139 -9.41 17.23 3.99
N GLY A 140 -8.55 16.35 3.48
CA GLY A 140 -7.10 16.49 3.51
C GLY A 140 -6.47 16.11 4.85
N GLU A 141 -7.22 15.49 5.76
CA GLU A 141 -6.72 15.02 7.05
C GLU A 141 -6.10 13.62 6.87
N VAL A 142 -5.10 13.30 7.69
CA VAL A 142 -4.45 11.99 7.66
C VAL A 142 -5.44 10.91 8.09
N GLU A 143 -5.61 9.90 7.25
CA GLU A 143 -6.46 8.75 7.53
C GLU A 143 -5.64 7.58 8.08
N MET A 144 -4.70 7.07 7.28
CA MET A 144 -3.84 5.93 7.67
C MET A 144 -2.62 5.79 6.78
N PRO A 145 -1.51 5.19 7.27
CA PRO A 145 -0.42 4.75 6.42
C PRO A 145 -0.84 3.55 5.57
N ALA A 146 -0.25 3.39 4.39
CA ALA A 146 -0.46 2.23 3.53
C ALA A 146 0.79 1.93 2.70
N LEU A 147 0.88 0.72 2.15
CA LEU A 147 1.93 0.31 1.20
C LEU A 147 1.34 0.15 -0.20
N MET A 148 2.07 0.59 -1.21
CA MET A 148 1.73 0.29 -2.60
C MET A 148 2.94 -0.27 -3.33
N ASP A 149 2.78 -1.46 -3.93
CA ASP A 149 3.82 -2.17 -4.65
C ASP A 149 3.75 -1.89 -6.16
N PHE A 150 4.91 -1.61 -6.72
CA PHE A 150 5.13 -1.28 -8.12
C PHE A 150 6.04 -2.33 -8.73
N ALA A 151 5.45 -3.28 -9.44
CA ALA A 151 6.15 -4.30 -10.24
C ALA A 151 5.82 -4.16 -11.73
N SER A 152 6.64 -4.76 -12.59
CA SER A 152 6.43 -4.78 -14.06
C SER A 152 6.24 -3.38 -14.65
N SER A 153 5.13 -3.10 -15.34
CA SER A 153 4.87 -1.78 -15.97
C SER A 153 4.79 -0.63 -14.97
N LYS A 154 4.45 -0.92 -13.70
CA LYS A 154 4.38 0.09 -12.64
C LYS A 154 5.76 0.62 -12.24
N LEU A 155 6.84 -0.15 -12.47
CA LEU A 155 8.20 0.30 -12.15
C LEU A 155 8.59 1.58 -12.89
N LYS A 156 8.07 1.78 -14.12
CA LYS A 156 8.29 3.04 -14.86
C LYS A 156 7.63 4.22 -14.16
N VAL A 157 6.42 4.03 -13.64
CA VAL A 157 5.65 5.05 -12.94
C VAL A 157 6.31 5.39 -11.60
N SER A 158 6.75 4.38 -10.84
CA SER A 158 7.51 4.58 -9.60
C SER A 158 8.77 5.41 -9.81
N ARG A 159 9.58 5.11 -10.84
CA ARG A 159 10.76 5.91 -11.20
C ARG A 159 10.39 7.35 -11.58
N ALA A 160 9.32 7.54 -12.34
CA ALA A 160 8.84 8.87 -12.71
C ALA A 160 8.41 9.66 -11.46
N TRP A 161 7.73 9.02 -10.50
CA TRP A 161 7.31 9.66 -9.27
C TRP A 161 8.48 10.07 -8.38
N ASN A 162 9.48 9.19 -8.22
CA ASN A 162 10.71 9.56 -7.51
C ASN A 162 11.46 10.70 -8.21
N SER A 163 11.45 10.75 -9.54
CA SER A 163 12.08 11.84 -10.31
C SER A 163 11.34 13.16 -10.12
N ASP A 164 10.00 13.14 -10.11
CA ASP A 164 9.16 14.31 -9.86
C ASP A 164 9.36 14.84 -8.43
N LEU A 165 9.36 13.95 -7.43
CA LEU A 165 9.72 14.29 -6.05
C LEU A 165 11.12 14.91 -5.95
N GLN A 166 12.12 14.33 -6.62
CA GLN A 166 13.48 14.86 -6.60
C GLN A 166 13.56 16.25 -7.25
N LEU A 167 12.81 16.49 -8.32
CA LEU A 167 12.76 17.78 -9.02
C LEU A 167 12.09 18.86 -8.16
N ARG A 168 10.99 18.52 -7.49
CA ARG A 168 10.20 19.47 -6.68
C ARG A 168 10.82 19.72 -5.32
N CYS A 169 11.16 18.66 -4.59
CA CYS A 169 11.64 18.74 -3.22
C CYS A 169 13.15 19.02 -3.13
N GLY A 170 13.92 18.69 -4.18
CA GLY A 170 15.36 18.90 -4.20
C GLY A 170 16.07 18.21 -3.03
N LYS A 171 17.04 18.91 -2.42
CA LYS A 171 17.75 18.46 -1.21
C LYS A 171 17.21 19.08 0.09
N GLY A 172 16.36 20.09 -0.01
CA GLY A 172 15.94 20.92 1.13
C GLY A 172 14.56 20.61 1.68
N THR A 173 13.73 19.91 0.91
CA THR A 173 12.36 19.58 1.30
C THR A 173 12.24 18.06 1.47
N PRO A 174 11.72 17.57 2.61
CA PRO A 174 11.41 16.15 2.72
C PRO A 174 10.35 15.73 1.70
N ARG A 175 10.46 14.51 1.17
CA ARG A 175 9.49 13.99 0.18
C ARG A 175 8.04 13.99 0.70
N TYR A 176 7.87 13.88 2.01
CA TYR A 176 6.57 13.89 2.68
C TYR A 176 5.97 15.29 2.84
N GLY A 177 6.59 16.32 2.26
CA GLY A 177 5.97 17.64 2.12
C GLY A 177 5.08 17.77 0.89
N ALA A 178 5.17 16.86 -0.09
CA ALA A 178 4.42 16.93 -1.34
C ALA A 178 3.19 16.00 -1.31
N VAL A 179 2.04 16.55 -1.67
CA VAL A 179 0.76 15.84 -1.78
C VAL A 179 0.50 15.45 -3.23
N TYR A 180 0.08 14.20 -3.44
CA TYR A 180 -0.21 13.65 -4.75
C TYR A 180 -1.58 12.99 -4.78
N ARG A 181 -2.18 12.94 -5.96
CA ARG A 181 -3.30 12.07 -6.29
C ARG A 181 -2.74 10.87 -7.03
N ILE A 182 -3.17 9.67 -6.65
CA ILE A 182 -2.89 8.42 -7.39
C ILE A 182 -4.20 7.85 -7.93
N PHE A 183 -4.16 7.27 -9.13
CA PHE A 183 -5.36 6.80 -9.81
C PHE A 183 -5.03 5.73 -10.85
N GLY A 184 -6.04 4.96 -11.25
CA GLY A 184 -5.92 4.00 -12.35
C GLY A 184 -5.98 4.67 -13.72
N LYS A 185 -5.11 4.25 -14.63
CA LYS A 185 -5.06 4.68 -16.02
C LYS A 185 -5.01 3.49 -16.96
N LEU A 186 -5.74 3.56 -18.06
CA LEU A 186 -5.64 2.53 -19.09
C LEU A 186 -4.33 2.70 -19.87
N ASP A 187 -3.54 1.63 -19.89
CA ASP A 187 -2.29 1.53 -20.65
C ASP A 187 -2.48 0.51 -21.78
N ARG A 188 -1.67 0.60 -22.83
CA ARG A 188 -1.80 -0.21 -24.04
C ARG A 188 -0.43 -0.55 -24.63
N ASN A 189 -0.22 -1.82 -24.97
CA ASN A 189 0.97 -2.23 -25.71
C ASN A 189 0.81 -2.03 -27.23
N PRO A 190 1.91 -2.05 -28.01
CA PRO A 190 1.83 -1.93 -29.47
C PRO A 190 0.93 -2.97 -30.16
N ARG A 191 0.69 -4.12 -29.52
CA ARG A 191 -0.18 -5.20 -30.02
C ARG A 191 -1.66 -4.98 -29.74
N GLY A 192 -2.06 -3.89 -29.09
CA GLY A 192 -3.45 -3.58 -28.82
C GLY A 192 -4.01 -4.07 -27.50
N GLN A 193 -3.25 -4.83 -26.72
CA GLN A 193 -3.71 -5.30 -25.41
C GLN A 193 -3.68 -4.15 -24.41
N THR A 194 -4.75 -4.03 -23.63
CA THR A 194 -4.92 -2.97 -22.64
C THR A 194 -4.96 -3.53 -21.23
N TRP A 195 -4.33 -2.84 -20.28
CA TRP A 195 -4.41 -3.14 -18.86
C TRP A 195 -4.50 -1.84 -18.07
N HIS A 196 -4.86 -1.91 -16.79
CA HIS A 196 -4.80 -0.73 -15.93
C HIS A 196 -3.42 -0.63 -15.30
N ASN A 197 -2.80 0.54 -15.43
CA ASN A 197 -1.59 0.94 -14.73
C ASN A 197 -1.96 2.00 -13.69
N VAL A 198 -1.10 2.23 -12.71
CA VAL A 198 -1.26 3.38 -11.80
C VAL A 198 -0.61 4.60 -12.45
N ASP A 199 -1.16 5.79 -12.22
CA ASP A 199 -0.52 7.06 -12.54
C ASP A 199 -0.63 7.99 -11.32
N PHE A 200 0.12 9.09 -11.33
CA PHE A 200 0.14 10.05 -10.23
C PHE A 200 0.12 11.49 -10.74
N GLU A 201 -0.37 12.40 -9.91
CA GLU A 201 -0.42 13.82 -10.20
C GLU A 201 -0.14 14.64 -8.93
N PHE A 202 0.76 15.62 -9.03
CA PHE A 202 1.04 16.53 -7.92
C PHE A 202 -0.16 17.44 -7.64
N GLN A 203 -0.61 17.48 -6.39
CA GLN A 203 -1.77 18.28 -5.96
C GLN A 203 -1.38 19.52 -5.17
N GLY A 204 -0.18 19.56 -4.59
CA GLY A 204 0.27 20.71 -3.83
C GLY A 204 1.23 20.34 -2.71
N TRP A 205 1.46 21.30 -1.83
CA TRP A 205 2.30 21.16 -0.65
C TRP A 205 1.43 20.99 0.58
N ALA A 206 1.87 20.12 1.50
CA ALA A 206 1.29 20.05 2.83
C ALA A 206 1.46 21.39 3.56
N ASP A 207 0.43 21.83 4.28
CA ASP A 207 0.54 22.97 5.18
C ASP A 207 1.35 22.59 6.44
N GLU A 208 1.56 23.54 7.34
CA GLU A 208 2.38 23.32 8.55
C GLU A 208 1.85 22.18 9.42
N ASN A 209 0.52 22.05 9.56
CA ASN A 209 -0.10 21.02 10.38
C ASN A 209 0.03 19.64 9.74
N LEU A 210 -0.33 19.53 8.46
CA LEU A 210 -0.25 18.28 7.71
C LEU A 210 1.22 17.83 7.55
N PHE A 211 2.15 18.76 7.40
CA PHE A 211 3.57 18.47 7.35
C PHE A 211 4.10 17.92 8.68
N ALA A 212 3.71 18.54 9.80
CA ALA A 212 4.09 18.07 11.13
C ALA A 212 3.57 16.64 11.36
N GLU A 213 2.30 16.38 11.05
CA GLU A 213 1.70 15.07 11.18
C GLU A 213 2.34 14.03 10.24
N ALA A 214 2.63 14.39 8.98
CA ALA A 214 3.34 13.52 8.05
C ALA A 214 4.77 13.19 8.53
N SER A 215 5.45 14.15 9.17
CA SER A 215 6.78 13.96 9.77
C SER A 215 6.75 13.03 10.97
N GLU A 216 5.73 13.11 11.81
CA GLU A 216 5.51 12.18 12.93
C GLU A 216 5.23 10.77 12.41
N ASN A 217 4.35 10.63 11.42
CA ASN A 217 4.06 9.36 10.76
C ASN A 217 5.30 8.77 10.10
N TYR A 218 6.12 9.60 9.43
CA TYR A 218 7.42 9.18 8.89
C TYR A 218 8.31 8.61 10.00
N THR A 219 8.48 9.35 11.10
CA THR A 219 9.35 8.93 12.21
C THR A 219 8.87 7.61 12.82
N ARG A 220 7.56 7.48 13.06
CA ARG A 220 6.92 6.27 13.60
C ARG A 220 7.10 5.05 12.69
N MET A 221 6.94 5.23 11.38
CA MET A 221 7.11 4.15 10.41
C MET A 221 8.58 3.78 10.20
N LYS A 222 9.51 4.73 10.37
CA LYS A 222 10.94 4.46 10.32
C LYS A 222 11.37 3.52 11.45
N SER A 223 10.90 3.78 12.68
CA SER A 223 11.26 2.95 13.84
C SER A 223 10.75 1.51 13.76
N THR A 224 9.63 1.26 13.09
CA THR A 224 9.13 -0.11 12.83
C THR A 224 9.98 -0.86 11.79
N LYS A 225 10.67 -0.14 10.90
CA LYS A 225 11.47 -0.74 9.81
C LYS A 225 12.92 -1.01 10.19
N GLU A 226 13.49 -0.30 11.15
CA GLU A 226 14.82 -0.58 11.69
C GLU A 226 14.67 -1.58 12.85
N PRO A 227 15.23 -2.81 12.77
CA PRO A 227 15.22 -3.68 13.94
C PRO A 227 15.95 -2.97 15.08
N ALA A 228 15.35 -2.96 16.27
CA ALA A 228 16.00 -2.45 17.48
C ALA A 228 17.39 -3.06 17.56
N GLU A 229 18.41 -2.20 17.45
CA GLU A 229 19.81 -2.58 17.60
C GLU A 229 19.89 -3.36 18.91
N LYS A 230 20.15 -4.68 18.83
CA LYS A 230 20.28 -5.50 20.03
C LYS A 230 21.39 -4.86 20.86
N ALA A 231 21.01 -4.21 21.95
CA ALA A 231 21.95 -3.73 22.95
C ALA A 231 22.76 -4.95 23.40
N VAL A 232 23.98 -5.05 22.89
CA VAL A 232 24.96 -6.03 23.33
C VAL A 232 25.34 -5.60 24.74
N ALA A 233 24.81 -6.32 25.73
CA ALA A 233 25.32 -6.35 27.09
C ALA A 233 26.42 -7.41 27.21
#